data_AF-A0A7X6UM74-F1
#
_entry.id   AF-A0A7X6UM74-F1
#
_cell.length_a   1.000
_cell.length_b   1.000
_cell.length_c   1.000
_cell.angle_alpha   90.00
_cell.angle_beta   90.00
_cell.angle_gamma   90.00
#
_symmetry.space_group_name_H-M   'P 1'
#
loop_
_entity.id
_entity.type
_entity.pdbx_description
1 polymer ?
#
loop_
_entity_poly.entity_id
_entity_poly.type
_entity_poly.pdbx_seq_one_letter_code
_entity_poly.pdbx_strand_id
1 'polypeptide(L)'
;AVLLSEIISSISKLQIKNLYKPVLRVLVMLVFILGLPGVGILLSLEDAKDNSSSISPDLKLLSSFLNEYQQDNNQDKTILTFIDFGPQILYRTDFNVVSTPYHRNDQGILFNYNVMAEDNLNYAKEMLNQREIDLIIICSESSEKRFYKKSNNNATFYEKLISGQIPDFIEEISLPADLKNTFNVYKIKS
;
A
#
# COMPACT_ATOMS: atom_id res chain seq x y z
N ALA A 1 -20.21 -32.92 1.05
CA ALA A 1 -21.11 -33.22 2.19
C ALA A 1 -20.80 -34.57 2.85
N VAL A 2 -20.68 -35.65 2.08
CA VAL A 2 -20.47 -37.04 2.59
C VAL A 2 -19.19 -37.21 3.43
N LEU A 3 -18.07 -36.64 3.00
CA LEU A 3 -16.79 -36.72 3.74
C LEU A 3 -16.86 -36.08 5.13
N LEU A 4 -17.57 -34.95 5.27
CA LEU A 4 -17.67 -34.25 6.55
C LEU A 4 -18.52 -35.05 7.54
N SER A 5 -19.63 -35.64 7.07
CA SER A 5 -20.49 -36.51 7.89
C SER A 5 -19.79 -37.80 8.32
N GLU A 6 -18.93 -38.37 7.47
CA GLU A 6 -18.15 -39.56 7.81
C GLU A 6 -17.06 -39.26 8.85
N ILE A 7 -16.39 -38.12 8.73
CA ILE A 7 -15.41 -37.64 9.71
C ILE A 7 -16.09 -37.37 11.06
N ILE A 8 -17.23 -36.67 11.06
CA ILE A 8 -18.00 -36.37 12.28
C ILE A 8 -18.51 -37.66 12.94
N SER A 9 -19.04 -38.61 12.15
CA SER A 9 -19.47 -39.93 12.61
C SER A 9 -18.32 -40.71 13.26
N SER A 10 -17.14 -40.71 12.63
CA SER A 10 -15.96 -41.43 13.12
C SER A 10 -15.42 -40.83 14.42
N ILE A 11 -15.42 -39.50 14.54
CA ILE A 11 -15.04 -38.78 15.77
C ILE A 11 -16.07 -39.01 16.89
N SER A 12 -17.35 -39.13 16.56
CA SER A 12 -18.43 -39.38 17.55
C SER A 12 -18.42 -40.80 18.13
N LYS A 13 -17.99 -41.79 17.33
CA LYS A 13 -17.91 -43.21 17.72
C LYS A 13 -16.65 -43.53 18.54
N LEU A 14 -15.65 -42.66 18.54
CA LEU A 14 -14.57 -42.70 19.51
C LEU A 14 -15.18 -42.47 20.90
N GLN A 15 -15.44 -43.55 21.64
CA GLN A 15 -15.82 -43.50 23.05
C GLN A 15 -14.62 -43.04 23.89
N ILE A 16 -14.33 -41.75 23.79
CA ILE A 16 -13.32 -41.07 24.61
C ILE A 16 -13.88 -41.08 26.03
N LYS A 17 -13.34 -41.95 26.89
CA LYS A 17 -13.68 -42.00 28.32
C LYS A 17 -13.71 -40.56 28.86
N ASN A 18 -14.70 -40.23 29.69
CA ASN A 18 -14.95 -38.87 30.19
C ASN A 18 -13.71 -38.17 30.79
N LEU A 19 -12.69 -38.94 31.19
CA LEU A 19 -11.39 -38.48 31.69
C LEU A 19 -10.51 -37.76 30.65
N TYR A 20 -10.62 -38.08 29.36
CA TYR A 20 -9.76 -37.50 28.31
C TYR A 20 -10.40 -36.32 27.57
N LYS A 21 -11.70 -36.06 27.78
CA LYS A 21 -12.40 -34.89 27.19
C LYS A 21 -11.76 -33.54 27.57
N PRO A 22 -11.31 -33.32 28.82
CA PRO A 22 -10.60 -32.09 29.18
C PRO A 22 -9.26 -31.96 28.46
N VAL A 23 -8.50 -33.05 28.35
CA VAL A 23 -7.20 -33.07 27.66
C VAL A 23 -7.36 -32.75 26.18
N LEU A 24 -8.37 -33.36 25.54
CA LEU A 24 -8.68 -33.09 24.13
C LEU A 24 -9.06 -31.62 23.90
N ARG A 25 -9.83 -30.99 24.82
CA ARG A 25 -10.18 -29.57 24.73
C ARG A 25 -8.96 -28.67 24.82
N VAL A 26 -8.04 -28.95 25.75
CA VAL A 26 -6.78 -28.20 25.89
C VAL A 26 -5.94 -28.33 24.63
N LEU A 27 -5.84 -29.53 24.05
CA LEU A 27 -5.06 -29.76 22.84
C LEU A 27 -5.64 -29.02 21.63
N VAL A 28 -6.96 -29.04 21.46
CA VAL A 28 -7.63 -28.26 20.43
C VAL A 28 -7.40 -26.75 20.64
N MET A 29 -7.53 -26.24 21.88
CA MET A 29 -7.24 -24.84 22.17
C MET A 29 -5.79 -24.47 21.86
N LEU A 30 -4.82 -25.32 22.19
CA LEU A 30 -3.40 -25.11 21.85
C LEU A 30 -3.17 -25.09 20.34
N VAL A 31 -3.86 -25.93 19.56
CA VAL A 31 -3.79 -25.88 18.09
C VAL A 31 -4.33 -24.56 17.56
N PHE A 32 -5.41 -24.00 18.10
CA PHE A 32 -5.90 -22.69 17.66
C PHE A 32 -5.01 -21.53 18.13
N ILE A 33 -4.48 -21.59 19.36
CA ILE A 33 -3.63 -20.54 19.93
C ILE A 33 -2.24 -20.53 19.30
N LEU A 34 -1.65 -21.69 19.00
CA LEU A 34 -0.30 -21.81 18.47
C LEU A 34 -0.28 -22.06 16.97
N GLY A 35 -1.24 -22.80 16.45
CA GLY A 35 -1.28 -23.18 15.03
C GLY A 35 -1.62 -22.01 14.12
N LEU A 36 -2.65 -21.21 14.43
CA LEU A 36 -3.00 -20.05 13.59
C LEU A 36 -1.89 -18.99 13.57
N PRO A 37 -1.35 -18.53 14.73
CA PRO A 37 -0.21 -17.63 14.71
C PRO A 37 1.05 -18.29 14.14
N GLY A 38 1.28 -19.59 14.38
CA GLY A 38 2.44 -20.32 13.86
C GLY A 38 2.49 -20.40 12.34
N VAL A 39 1.35 -20.63 11.68
CA VAL A 39 1.24 -20.55 10.22
C VAL A 39 1.48 -19.13 9.73
N GLY A 40 0.91 -18.12 10.41
CA GLY A 40 1.17 -16.72 10.08
C GLY A 40 2.65 -16.32 10.20
N ILE A 41 3.32 -16.76 11.26
CA ILE A 41 4.76 -16.54 11.47
C ILE A 41 5.56 -17.25 10.37
N LEU A 42 5.24 -18.50 10.03
CA LEU A 42 5.95 -19.24 9.00
C LEU A 42 5.86 -18.53 7.64
N LEU A 43 4.66 -18.11 7.24
CA LEU A 43 4.47 -17.34 6.00
C LEU A 43 5.20 -15.99 6.04
N SER A 44 5.16 -15.29 7.17
CA SER A 44 5.84 -14.00 7.33
C SER A 44 7.37 -14.13 7.31
N LEU A 45 7.93 -15.26 7.76
CA LEU A 45 9.36 -15.55 7.68
C LEU A 45 9.78 -15.87 6.23
N GLU A 46 8.92 -16.54 5.47
CA GLU A 46 9.11 -16.75 4.02
C GLU A 46 9.16 -15.39 3.29
N ASP A 47 8.17 -14.52 3.54
CA ASP A 47 8.10 -13.17 2.95
C ASP A 47 9.29 -12.29 3.38
N ALA A 48 9.74 -12.37 4.63
CA ALA A 48 10.88 -11.60 5.13
C ALA A 48 12.20 -12.03 4.47
N LYS A 49 12.32 -13.29 4.06
CA LYS A 49 13.50 -13.83 3.40
C LYS A 49 13.60 -13.37 1.94
N ASP A 50 12.47 -13.21 1.26
CA ASP A 50 12.42 -12.68 -0.12
C ASP A 50 12.59 -11.14 -0.17
N ASN A 51 12.24 -10.42 0.90
CA ASN A 51 12.28 -8.94 0.95
C ASN A 51 13.55 -8.34 1.60
N SER A 52 14.59 -9.14 1.87
CA SER A 52 15.79 -8.70 2.64
C SER A 52 16.66 -7.63 1.96
N SER A 53 16.34 -7.25 0.72
CA SER A 53 17.00 -6.18 -0.05
C SER A 53 16.13 -4.94 -0.24
N SER A 54 14.96 -4.86 0.40
CA SER A 54 14.05 -3.72 0.22
C SER A 54 14.65 -2.46 0.85
N ILE A 55 14.96 -1.47 0.00
CA ILE A 55 15.29 -0.12 0.44
C ILE A 55 14.05 0.41 1.18
N SER A 56 14.14 0.60 2.49
CA SER A 56 13.08 1.25 3.26
C SER A 56 13.01 2.72 2.83
N PRO A 57 11.87 3.21 2.32
CA PRO A 57 11.75 4.59 1.89
C PRO A 57 11.98 5.58 3.06
N ASP A 58 12.98 6.47 2.94
CA ASP A 58 13.26 7.48 3.95
C ASP A 58 12.31 8.68 3.80
N LEU A 59 11.12 8.54 4.39
CA LEU A 59 10.11 9.59 4.38
C LEU A 59 10.52 10.83 5.19
N LYS A 60 11.48 10.72 6.11
CA LYS A 60 12.00 11.89 6.84
C LYS A 60 12.84 12.74 5.89
N LEU A 61 13.76 12.13 5.15
CA LEU A 61 14.58 12.83 4.17
C LEU A 61 13.71 13.42 3.04
N LEU A 62 12.72 12.67 2.55
CA LEU A 62 11.74 13.18 1.59
C LEU A 62 11.00 14.41 2.14
N SER A 63 10.55 14.36 3.39
CA SER A 63 9.84 15.49 4.00
C SER A 63 10.72 16.73 4.15
N SER A 64 12.01 16.57 4.48
CA SER A 64 12.96 17.69 4.49
C SER A 64 13.08 18.34 3.12
N PHE A 65 13.23 17.53 2.06
CA PHE A 65 13.25 18.02 0.68
C PHE A 65 11.94 18.76 0.31
N LEU A 66 10.78 18.21 0.69
CA LEU A 66 9.49 18.85 0.42
C LEU A 66 9.36 20.20 1.11
N ASN A 67 9.85 20.35 2.34
CA ASN A 67 9.84 21.63 3.05
C ASN A 67 10.75 22.67 2.38
N GLU A 68 11.91 22.26 1.87
CA GLU A 68 12.78 23.15 1.08
C GLU A 68 12.10 23.55 -0.23
N TYR A 69 11.53 22.57 -0.96
CA TYR A 69 10.78 22.80 -2.19
C TYR A 69 9.65 23.83 -2.02
N GLN A 70 8.91 23.74 -0.91
CA GLN A 70 7.76 24.61 -0.64
C GLN A 70 8.16 26.07 -0.36
N GLN A 71 9.42 26.35 -0.01
CA GLN A 71 9.90 27.73 0.17
C GLN A 71 9.84 28.51 -1.14
N ASP A 72 10.22 27.86 -2.25
CA ASP A 72 10.21 28.44 -3.60
C ASP A 72 8.88 28.19 -4.34
N ASN A 73 8.05 27.27 -3.85
CA ASN A 73 6.79 26.83 -4.48
C ASN A 73 5.62 26.87 -3.48
N ASN A 74 5.45 28.00 -2.80
CA ASN A 74 4.49 28.11 -1.70
C ASN A 74 3.02 27.95 -2.12
N GLN A 75 2.70 28.05 -3.41
CA GLN A 75 1.38 27.81 -3.97
C GLN A 75 1.02 26.33 -4.06
N ASP A 76 2.00 25.42 -4.07
CA ASP A 76 1.77 23.99 -4.15
C ASP A 76 1.40 23.46 -2.75
N LYS A 77 0.22 22.88 -2.61
CA LYS A 77 -0.39 22.51 -1.33
C LYS A 77 -0.77 21.05 -1.23
N THR A 78 -1.13 20.37 -2.32
CA THR A 78 -1.78 19.05 -2.24
C THR A 78 -0.96 17.97 -2.92
N ILE A 79 -0.66 16.91 -2.17
CA ILE A 79 0.11 15.75 -2.61
C ILE A 79 -0.80 14.53 -2.81
N LEU A 80 -0.70 13.91 -3.97
CA LEU A 80 -1.13 12.54 -4.22
C LEU A 80 0.06 11.58 -4.04
N THR A 81 -0.04 10.62 -3.13
CA THR A 81 1.02 9.62 -2.89
C THR A 81 0.44 8.33 -2.33
N PHE A 82 1.27 7.32 -2.09
CA PHE A 82 0.89 6.10 -1.40
C PHE A 82 0.23 6.37 -0.04
N ILE A 83 -0.79 5.60 0.30
CA ILE A 83 -1.61 5.90 1.47
C ILE A 83 -0.77 5.83 2.75
N ASP A 84 0.16 4.88 2.83
CA ASP A 84 1.02 4.68 4.02
C ASP A 84 2.07 5.78 4.18
N PHE A 85 2.34 6.58 3.14
CA PHE A 85 3.27 7.70 3.21
C PHE A 85 2.60 8.96 3.78
N GLY A 86 1.28 9.09 3.57
CA GLY A 86 0.47 10.24 3.97
C GLY A 86 0.67 10.68 5.43
N PRO A 87 0.59 9.79 6.45
CA PRO A 87 0.76 10.18 7.85
C PRO A 87 2.12 10.83 8.15
N GLN A 88 3.20 10.34 7.54
CA GLN A 88 4.54 10.86 7.81
C GLN A 88 4.77 12.22 7.15
N ILE A 89 4.22 12.44 5.96
CA ILE A 89 4.27 13.71 5.23
C ILE A 89 3.45 14.76 5.97
N LEU A 90 2.20 14.45 6.35
CA LEU A 90 1.35 15.34 7.15
C LEU A 90 1.98 15.74 8.48
N TYR A 91 2.72 14.84 9.12
CA TYR A 91 3.36 15.13 10.39
C TYR A 91 4.57 16.08 10.27
N ARG A 92 5.23 16.14 9.10
CA ARG A 92 6.54 16.81 8.94
C ARG A 92 6.53 18.02 8.02
N THR A 93 5.44 18.25 7.31
CA THR A 93 5.32 19.26 6.27
C THR A 93 3.98 19.97 6.37
N ASP A 94 3.87 21.14 5.74
CA ASP A 94 2.60 21.89 5.63
C ASP A 94 1.80 21.49 4.37
N PHE A 95 2.15 20.38 3.72
CA PHE A 95 1.37 19.83 2.61
C PHE A 95 0.12 19.13 3.10
N ASN A 96 -0.96 19.29 2.33
CA ASN A 96 -2.12 18.42 2.39
C ASN A 96 -1.81 17.11 1.67
N VAL A 97 -2.37 16.00 2.16
CA VAL A 97 -2.34 14.71 1.45
C VAL A 97 -3.78 14.23 1.25
N VAL A 98 -4.03 13.61 0.09
CA VAL A 98 -5.40 13.17 -0.26
C VAL A 98 -5.88 12.02 0.62
N SER A 99 -4.97 11.13 1.01
CA SER A 99 -5.28 9.87 1.68
C SER A 99 -4.23 9.48 2.70
N THR A 100 -4.68 8.83 3.77
CA THR A 100 -3.89 8.12 4.78
C THR A 100 -4.55 6.75 5.01
N PRO A 101 -3.93 5.76 5.71
CA PRO A 101 -4.57 4.48 6.00
C PRO A 101 -5.62 4.62 7.11
N TYR A 102 -6.58 5.52 6.90
CA TYR A 102 -7.64 5.87 7.82
C TYR A 102 -8.99 5.57 7.19
N HIS A 103 -9.64 4.51 7.69
CA HIS A 103 -10.89 4.01 7.13
C HIS A 103 -12.09 4.98 7.19
N ARG A 104 -11.96 6.16 7.80
CA ARG A 104 -13.00 7.21 7.72
C ARG A 104 -12.81 8.19 6.56
N ASN A 105 -11.68 8.13 5.86
CA ASN A 105 -11.44 8.85 4.61
C ASN A 105 -11.40 7.84 3.44
N ASP A 106 -12.46 7.03 3.35
CA ASP A 106 -12.65 6.05 2.27
C ASP A 106 -12.66 6.73 0.89
N GLN A 107 -13.27 7.91 0.78
CA GLN A 107 -13.28 8.70 -0.45
C GLN A 107 -11.87 9.09 -0.93
N GLY A 108 -10.97 9.47 -0.02
CA GLY A 108 -9.57 9.78 -0.36
C GLY A 108 -8.80 8.53 -0.82
N ILE A 109 -8.99 7.41 -0.13
CA ILE A 109 -8.36 6.12 -0.49
C ILE A 109 -8.84 5.66 -1.87
N LEU A 110 -10.16 5.71 -2.12
CA LEU A 110 -10.73 5.35 -3.43
C LEU A 110 -10.28 6.30 -4.53
N PHE A 111 -10.22 7.61 -4.27
CA PHE A 111 -9.68 8.57 -5.23
C PHE A 111 -8.25 8.22 -5.62
N ASN A 112 -7.39 7.95 -4.64
CA ASN A 112 -5.99 7.61 -4.89
C ASN A 112 -5.86 6.35 -5.77
N TYR A 113 -6.57 5.28 -5.40
CA TYR A 113 -6.65 4.07 -6.21
C TYR A 113 -7.14 4.35 -7.62
N ASN A 114 -8.24 5.10 -7.77
CA ASN A 114 -8.85 5.38 -9.07
C ASN A 114 -7.89 6.14 -9.97
N VAL A 115 -7.20 7.16 -9.47
CA VAL A 115 -6.21 7.93 -10.24
C VAL A 115 -5.03 7.05 -10.63
N MET A 116 -4.41 6.36 -9.68
CA MET A 116 -3.20 5.56 -9.93
C MET A 116 -3.46 4.36 -10.86
N ALA A 117 -4.65 3.76 -10.76
CA ALA A 117 -5.05 2.62 -11.58
C ALA A 117 -5.75 3.01 -12.89
N GLU A 118 -5.94 4.31 -13.18
CA GLU A 118 -6.56 4.77 -14.43
C GLU A 118 -5.68 4.45 -15.63
N ASP A 119 -6.22 3.95 -16.74
CA ASP A 119 -5.44 3.67 -17.96
C ASP A 119 -5.57 4.76 -19.02
N ASN A 120 -6.57 5.64 -18.89
CA ASN A 120 -6.75 6.83 -19.73
C ASN A 120 -6.15 8.09 -19.07
N LEU A 121 -5.08 8.60 -19.67
CA LEU A 121 -4.36 9.78 -19.19
C LEU A 121 -5.21 11.05 -19.10
N ASN A 122 -6.21 11.22 -19.96
CA ASN A 122 -7.10 12.39 -19.91
C ASN A 122 -8.01 12.33 -18.68
N TYR A 123 -8.51 11.15 -18.32
CA TYR A 123 -9.32 10.97 -17.12
C TYR A 123 -8.49 11.07 -15.84
N ALA A 124 -7.26 10.54 -15.85
CA ALA A 124 -6.31 10.75 -14.75
C ALA A 124 -6.06 12.25 -14.51
N LYS A 125 -5.79 13.00 -15.59
CA LYS A 125 -5.63 14.46 -15.54
C LYS A 125 -6.88 15.17 -14.99
N GLU A 126 -8.06 14.80 -15.47
CA GLU A 126 -9.31 15.39 -14.99
C GLU A 126 -9.51 15.16 -13.47
N MET A 127 -9.28 13.93 -13.00
CA MET A 127 -9.39 13.61 -11.57
C MET A 127 -8.35 14.37 -10.72
N LEU A 128 -7.11 14.49 -11.19
CA LEU A 128 -6.06 15.28 -10.52
C LEU A 128 -6.49 16.75 -10.39
N ASN A 129 -7.03 17.33 -11.46
CA ASN A 129 -7.53 18.71 -11.45
C ASN A 129 -8.73 18.90 -10.52
N GLN A 130 -9.66 17.92 -10.47
CA GLN A 130 -10.84 17.98 -9.59
C GLN A 130 -10.49 18.06 -8.10
N ARG A 131 -9.30 17.61 -7.69
CA ARG A 131 -8.82 17.68 -6.31
C ARG A 131 -7.62 18.60 -6.13
N GLU A 132 -7.34 19.45 -7.12
CA GLU A 132 -6.27 20.46 -7.05
C GLU A 132 -4.94 19.83 -6.61
N ILE A 133 -4.59 18.70 -7.24
CA ILE A 133 -3.33 18.02 -6.96
C ILE A 133 -2.19 18.82 -7.58
N ASP A 134 -1.20 19.17 -6.77
CA ASP A 134 -0.03 19.92 -7.23
C ASP A 134 1.16 18.98 -7.45
N LEU A 135 1.30 17.98 -6.58
CA LEU A 135 2.41 17.04 -6.61
C LEU A 135 1.92 15.59 -6.60
N ILE A 136 2.63 14.73 -7.33
CA ILE A 136 2.51 13.28 -7.27
C ILE A 136 3.83 12.71 -6.77
N ILE A 137 3.79 11.86 -5.75
CA ILE A 137 4.96 11.17 -5.21
C ILE A 137 4.77 9.67 -5.32
N ILE A 138 5.67 9.01 -6.06
CA ILE A 138 5.72 7.55 -6.18
C ILE A 138 7.09 7.01 -5.74
N CYS A 139 7.16 5.68 -5.63
CA CYS A 139 8.26 4.90 -5.07
C CYS A 139 8.19 3.51 -5.70
N SER A 140 9.20 3.13 -6.47
CA SER A 140 9.24 1.85 -7.21
C SER A 140 9.17 0.63 -6.29
N GLU A 141 9.73 0.75 -5.09
CA GLU A 141 9.86 -0.33 -4.12
C GLU A 141 8.65 -0.49 -3.21
N SER A 142 7.64 0.38 -3.31
CA SER A 142 6.46 0.29 -2.44
C SER A 142 5.65 -0.98 -2.73
N SER A 143 5.29 -1.72 -1.66
CA SER A 143 4.42 -2.90 -1.79
C SER A 143 2.99 -2.55 -2.20
N GLU A 144 2.57 -1.29 -2.02
CA GLU A 144 1.25 -0.79 -2.44
C GLU A 144 1.09 -0.82 -3.97
N LYS A 145 2.19 -0.86 -4.74
CA LYS A 145 2.16 -0.93 -6.21
C LYS A 145 1.29 -2.06 -6.77
N ARG A 146 1.15 -3.15 -6.00
CA ARG A 146 0.32 -4.31 -6.37
C ARG A 146 -1.16 -3.96 -6.54
N PHE A 147 -1.64 -2.92 -5.85
CA PHE A 147 -3.03 -2.52 -5.91
C PHE A 147 -3.34 -1.77 -7.21
N TYR A 148 -2.39 -1.05 -7.77
CA TYR A 148 -2.63 -0.25 -8.98
C TYR A 148 -2.60 -1.06 -10.27
N LYS A 149 -2.21 -2.33 -10.21
CA LYS A 149 -2.25 -3.23 -11.37
C LYS A 149 -3.68 -3.63 -11.70
N LYS A 150 -4.11 -3.39 -12.94
CA LYS A 150 -5.37 -3.91 -13.49
C LYS A 150 -5.15 -5.20 -14.27
N SER A 151 -6.22 -5.98 -14.44
CA SER A 151 -6.20 -7.23 -15.21
C SER A 151 -6.32 -7.02 -16.72
N ASN A 152 -6.60 -5.79 -17.16
CA ASN A 152 -6.65 -5.45 -18.57
C ASN A 152 -5.22 -5.30 -19.13
N ASN A 153 -5.07 -5.38 -20.46
CA ASN A 153 -3.76 -5.31 -21.11
C ASN A 153 -3.19 -3.88 -21.21
N ASN A 154 -3.86 -2.88 -20.62
CA ASN A 154 -3.44 -1.49 -20.70
C ASN A 154 -2.61 -1.13 -19.46
N ALA A 155 -1.49 -0.47 -19.67
CA ALA A 155 -0.71 0.08 -18.56
C ALA A 155 -1.50 1.20 -17.87
N THR A 156 -1.59 1.12 -16.54
CA THR A 156 -2.18 2.15 -15.68
C THR A 156 -1.31 3.39 -15.59
N PHE A 157 -1.86 4.49 -15.05
CA PHE A 157 -1.16 5.75 -14.85
C PHE A 157 0.10 5.53 -14.02
N TYR A 158 0.00 4.79 -12.91
CA TYR A 158 1.16 4.39 -12.10
C TYR A 158 2.21 3.63 -12.92
N GLU A 159 1.81 2.62 -13.71
CA GLU A 159 2.74 1.82 -14.52
C GLU A 159 3.41 2.65 -15.63
N LYS A 160 2.71 3.66 -16.18
CA LYS A 160 3.29 4.62 -17.12
C LYS A 160 4.36 5.48 -16.44
N LEU A 161 4.08 6.03 -15.26
CA LEU A 161 5.05 6.82 -14.51
C LEU A 161 6.32 6.01 -14.17
N ILE A 162 6.15 4.79 -13.65
CA ILE A 162 7.30 3.96 -13.24
C ILE A 162 8.14 3.47 -14.45
N SER A 163 7.56 3.43 -15.64
CA SER A 163 8.27 3.09 -16.89
C SER A 163 8.88 4.32 -17.59
N GLY A 164 8.79 5.50 -16.98
CA GLY A 164 9.30 6.76 -17.54
C GLY A 164 8.43 7.35 -18.65
N GLN A 165 7.21 6.83 -18.85
CA GLN A 165 6.23 7.42 -19.76
C GLN A 165 5.53 8.57 -19.05
N ILE A 166 6.21 9.72 -18.96
CA ILE A 166 5.72 10.91 -18.30
C ILE A 166 4.73 11.65 -19.22
N PRO A 167 3.46 11.83 -18.82
CA PRO A 167 2.50 12.61 -19.60
C PRO A 167 2.87 14.09 -19.70
N ASP A 168 2.37 14.76 -20.73
CA ASP A 168 2.68 16.16 -21.02
C ASP A 168 2.21 17.15 -19.93
N PHE A 169 1.16 16.80 -19.19
CA PHE A 169 0.57 17.61 -18.13
C PHE A 169 1.29 17.52 -16.78
N ILE A 170 2.38 16.75 -16.68
CA ILE A 170 3.23 16.74 -15.48
C ILE A 170 4.69 16.96 -15.85
N GLU A 171 5.49 17.37 -14.87
CA GLU A 171 6.95 17.49 -14.98
C GLU A 171 7.63 16.78 -13.83
N GLU A 172 8.76 16.13 -14.08
CA GLU A 172 9.55 15.48 -13.04
C GLU A 172 10.43 16.49 -12.32
N ILE A 173 10.38 16.48 -10.99
CA ILE A 173 11.21 17.31 -10.12
C ILE A 173 12.54 16.58 -9.86
N SER A 174 13.65 17.29 -10.03
CA SER A 174 14.98 16.73 -9.76
C SER A 174 15.17 16.51 -8.26
N LEU A 175 15.53 15.28 -7.89
CA LEU A 175 15.79 14.88 -6.51
C LEU A 175 17.29 14.75 -6.22
N PRO A 176 17.72 15.02 -4.96
CA PRO A 176 19.05 14.66 -4.48
C PRO A 176 19.35 13.17 -4.67
N ALA A 177 20.64 12.82 -4.79
CA ALA A 177 21.09 11.46 -5.07
C ALA A 177 20.52 10.40 -4.09
N ASP A 178 20.40 10.76 -2.82
CA ASP A 178 19.90 9.87 -1.76
C ASP A 178 18.40 9.55 -1.90
N LEU A 179 17.63 10.42 -2.57
CA LEU A 179 16.20 10.24 -2.80
C LEU A 179 15.89 9.68 -4.20
N LYS A 180 16.70 10.02 -5.20
CA LYS A 180 16.44 9.73 -6.62
C LYS A 180 16.30 8.23 -6.94
N ASN A 181 16.94 7.36 -6.16
CA ASN A 181 16.84 5.91 -6.36
C ASN A 181 15.59 5.28 -5.73
N THR A 182 14.86 6.04 -4.92
CA THR A 182 13.73 5.54 -4.13
C THR A 182 12.42 6.20 -4.52
N PHE A 183 12.43 7.51 -4.79
CA PHE A 183 11.24 8.30 -5.08
C PHE A 183 11.31 8.92 -6.47
N ASN A 184 10.14 9.11 -7.07
CA ASN A 184 9.93 10.08 -8.13
C ASN A 184 8.89 11.09 -7.66
N VAL A 185 9.17 12.37 -7.86
CA VAL A 185 8.27 13.47 -7.53
C VAL A 185 7.93 14.18 -8.83
N TYR A 186 6.65 14.35 -9.10
CA TYR A 186 6.14 15.05 -10.27
C TYR A 186 5.30 16.24 -9.84
N LYS A 187 5.43 17.36 -10.55
CA LYS A 187 4.55 18.52 -10.45
C LYS A 187 3.51 18.49 -11.55
N ILE A 188 2.27 18.85 -11.24
CA ILE A 188 1.22 19.09 -12.24
C ILE A 188 1.47 20.46 -12.89
N LYS A 189 1.50 20.50 -14.22
CA LYS A 189 1.62 21.76 -14.96
C LYS A 189 0.28 22.50 -14.95
N SER A 190 0.32 23.78 -14.58
CA SER A 190 -0.81 24.72 -14.66
C SER A 190 -1.19 25.03 -16.11
#